data_AF-C1EB01-F1
#
_entry.id   AF-C1EB01-F1
#
_cell.length_a   1.000
_cell.length_b   1.000
_cell.length_c   1.000
_cell.angle_alpha   90.00
_cell.angle_beta   90.00
_cell.angle_gamma   90.00
#
_symmetry.space_group_name_H-M   'P 1'
#
loop_
_entity.id
_entity.type
_entity.pdbx_description
1 polymer ?
#
loop_
_entity_poly.entity_id
_entity_poly.type
_entity_poly.pdbx_seq_one_letter_code
_entity_poly.pdbx_strand_id
1 'polypeptide(L)'
;MGTHTHWWGSPKVMGGEFKEENKPDPWELSPYELGREYAYHHRVSGKTAAWIVAYCVALIWAVLEGAVGAPAHRIDAKGNAGTLITHPLVVARSTAILHAGVCVVFHILARRVWSGDDHDDPTKRVGPHLPARCGPLGMIVNSVLAVAFGTVFYSVLFCAFNYTSLFHRPIETMHVAAMVSSFGWVPGACLYGFPPTSGRWRRSGADTKTFWNFWEWHRVLFMGCNAPWRPADASWFLAFWLPALGCWVGAMPIPLDWGRAWQPYPITLLYGAVGGMCLGQVVAAGWAVAKWRSDDGCVLGFGGETNEREKRTRWIEEVRADEAEMLARAKRNDEYGKRRRKEERERRRREREEEEKED
;
A
#
# COMPACT_ATOMS: atom_id res chain seq x y z
N MET A 1 -35.15 19.30 1.92
CA MET A 1 -35.23 18.09 1.08
C MET A 1 -33.86 17.87 0.48
N GLY A 2 -33.20 16.78 0.87
CA GLY A 2 -31.78 16.53 0.58
C GLY A 2 -31.53 16.18 -0.88
N THR A 3 -30.48 16.78 -1.43
CA THR A 3 -29.87 16.39 -2.71
C THR A 3 -29.04 15.13 -2.50
N HIS A 4 -29.57 13.99 -2.92
CA HIS A 4 -28.78 12.77 -3.08
C HIS A 4 -27.86 12.94 -4.29
N THR A 5 -26.56 13.09 -4.04
CA THR A 5 -25.50 12.89 -5.02
C THR A 5 -25.34 11.38 -5.23
N HIS A 6 -25.77 10.87 -6.38
CA HIS A 6 -25.51 9.48 -6.78
C HIS A 6 -24.02 9.32 -7.11
N TRP A 7 -23.33 8.52 -6.30
CA TRP A 7 -21.88 8.30 -6.30
C TRP A 7 -21.42 7.19 -7.28
N TRP A 8 -22.21 6.92 -8.32
CA TRP A 8 -21.92 5.94 -9.37
C TRP A 8 -22.43 6.50 -10.70
N GLY A 9 -21.54 7.13 -11.48
CA GLY A 9 -21.84 7.54 -12.85
C GLY A 9 -21.71 6.34 -13.79
N SER A 10 -22.77 6.00 -14.50
CA SER A 10 -22.70 5.13 -15.69
C SER A 10 -21.97 5.85 -16.83
N PRO A 11 -21.28 5.13 -17.74
CA PRO A 11 -20.60 5.77 -18.87
C PRO A 11 -21.64 6.42 -19.80
N LYS A 12 -21.44 7.71 -20.10
CA LYS A 12 -22.16 8.38 -21.19
C LYS A 12 -21.61 7.85 -22.51
N VAL A 13 -22.44 7.13 -23.26
CA VAL A 13 -22.18 6.86 -24.68
C VAL A 13 -22.34 8.17 -25.44
N MET A 14 -21.22 8.84 -25.73
CA MET A 14 -21.18 10.03 -26.60
C MET A 14 -20.91 9.55 -28.03
N GLY A 15 -21.87 9.77 -28.92
CA GLY A 15 -21.66 9.62 -30.35
C GLY A 15 -20.84 10.78 -30.91
N GLY A 16 -19.92 10.50 -31.82
CA GLY A 16 -19.26 11.49 -32.66
C GLY A 16 -17.74 11.38 -32.74
N GLU A 17 -17.27 10.99 -33.93
CA GLU A 17 -15.92 11.17 -34.49
C GLU A 17 -14.73 10.58 -33.72
N PHE A 18 -14.22 9.46 -34.25
CA PHE A 18 -12.90 8.90 -33.95
C PHE A 18 -11.81 9.91 -34.34
N LYS A 19 -11.27 10.62 -33.35
CA LYS A 19 -9.90 11.15 -33.42
C LYS A 19 -8.93 10.10 -32.87
N GLU A 20 -7.85 9.87 -33.59
CA GLU A 20 -6.71 9.09 -33.12
C GLU A 20 -6.18 9.66 -31.79
N GLU A 21 -6.17 8.79 -30.79
CA GLU A 21 -5.30 8.74 -29.61
C GLU A 21 -5.02 10.05 -28.84
N ASN A 22 -5.95 10.40 -27.96
CA ASN A 22 -5.57 10.91 -26.64
C ASN A 22 -5.70 9.76 -25.64
N LYS A 23 -4.61 9.45 -24.91
CA LYS A 23 -4.70 8.58 -23.74
C LYS A 23 -5.81 9.12 -22.82
N PRO A 24 -6.69 8.26 -22.27
CA PRO A 24 -7.73 8.72 -21.37
C PRO A 24 -7.09 9.52 -20.23
N ASP A 25 -7.70 10.65 -19.87
CA ASP A 25 -7.20 11.46 -18.78
C ASP A 25 -7.15 10.57 -17.53
N PRO A 26 -6.06 10.58 -16.72
CA PRO A 26 -5.91 9.71 -15.55
C PRO A 26 -7.05 9.77 -14.54
N TRP A 27 -7.85 10.83 -14.61
CA TRP A 27 -9.00 11.12 -13.75
C TRP A 27 -10.32 10.53 -14.26
N GLU A 28 -10.35 10.03 -15.51
CA GLU A 28 -11.51 9.34 -16.10
C GLU A 28 -11.44 7.81 -15.89
N LEU A 29 -10.25 7.30 -15.52
CA LEU A 29 -10.09 5.91 -15.11
C LEU A 29 -10.80 5.70 -13.78
N SER A 30 -11.73 4.74 -13.75
CA SER A 30 -12.36 4.34 -12.49
C SER A 30 -11.28 3.89 -11.50
N PRO A 31 -11.48 4.03 -10.17
CA PRO A 31 -10.54 3.53 -9.16
C PRO A 31 -10.14 2.06 -9.37
N TYR A 32 -11.03 1.28 -9.98
CA TYR A 32 -10.80 -0.11 -10.40
C TYR A 32 -9.86 -0.24 -11.60
N GLU A 33 -9.95 0.63 -12.60
CA GLU A 33 -9.05 0.62 -13.75
C GLU A 33 -7.67 1.19 -13.41
N LEU A 34 -7.63 2.18 -12.51
CA LEU A 34 -6.37 2.63 -11.91
C LEU A 34 -5.71 1.47 -11.14
N GLY A 35 -6.48 0.72 -10.35
CA GLY A 35 -6.00 -0.50 -9.69
C GLY A 35 -5.51 -1.58 -10.67
N ARG A 36 -6.14 -1.68 -11.86
CA ARG A 36 -5.86 -2.66 -12.92
C ARG A 36 -4.52 -2.40 -13.63
N GLU A 37 -4.21 -1.16 -14.01
CA GLU A 37 -2.89 -0.83 -14.57
C GLU A 37 -1.79 -1.02 -13.52
N TYR A 38 -2.06 -0.67 -12.27
CA TYR A 38 -1.11 -0.82 -11.17
C TYR A 38 -0.75 -2.27 -10.82
N ALA A 39 -1.72 -3.20 -10.86
CA ALA A 39 -1.48 -4.61 -10.54
C ALA A 39 -0.50 -5.26 -11.54
N TYR A 40 -0.57 -4.86 -12.82
CA TYR A 40 0.27 -5.40 -13.90
C TYR A 40 1.76 -5.03 -13.75
N HIS A 41 2.06 -3.91 -13.07
CA HIS A 41 3.42 -3.41 -12.88
C HIS A 41 4.11 -3.91 -11.60
N HIS A 42 3.40 -4.67 -10.74
CA HIS A 42 3.87 -5.06 -9.41
C HIS A 42 3.90 -6.58 -9.18
N ARG A 43 4.24 -7.38 -10.21
CA ARG A 43 4.74 -8.75 -9.95
C ARG A 43 5.93 -8.69 -9.00
N VAL A 44 5.93 -9.57 -8.00
CA VAL A 44 7.07 -9.73 -7.09
C VAL A 44 8.19 -10.42 -7.88
N SER A 45 9.16 -9.65 -8.36
CA SER A 45 10.36 -10.24 -8.98
C SER A 45 11.14 -11.08 -7.96
N GLY A 46 11.93 -12.05 -8.43
CA GLY A 46 12.81 -12.83 -7.54
C GLY A 46 13.79 -11.94 -6.76
N LYS A 47 14.26 -10.84 -7.37
CA LYS A 47 15.09 -9.83 -6.69
C LYS A 47 14.30 -9.14 -5.57
N THR A 48 13.07 -8.73 -5.84
CA THR A 48 12.19 -8.09 -4.85
C THR A 48 11.88 -9.03 -3.68
N ALA A 49 11.55 -10.30 -3.96
CA ALA A 49 11.33 -11.31 -2.93
C ALA A 49 12.57 -11.53 -2.07
N ALA A 50 13.76 -11.64 -2.69
CA ALA A 50 15.01 -11.79 -1.96
C ALA A 50 15.30 -10.59 -1.03
N TRP A 51 15.06 -9.36 -1.49
CA TRP A 51 15.22 -8.16 -0.66
C TRP A 51 14.21 -8.10 0.48
N ILE A 52 12.96 -8.50 0.27
CA ILE A 52 11.96 -8.59 1.35
C ILE A 52 12.41 -9.61 2.39
N VAL A 53 12.83 -10.80 1.96
CA VAL A 53 13.31 -11.84 2.88
C VAL A 53 14.51 -11.35 3.69
N ALA A 54 15.50 -10.75 3.03
CA ALA A 54 16.67 -10.19 3.71
C ALA A 54 16.28 -9.09 4.71
N TYR A 55 15.34 -8.22 4.32
CA TYR A 55 14.82 -7.16 5.18
C TYR A 55 14.10 -7.72 6.42
N CYS A 56 13.19 -8.68 6.23
CA CYS A 56 12.47 -9.35 7.30
C CYS A 56 13.43 -10.07 8.27
N VAL A 57 14.43 -10.79 7.76
CA VAL A 57 15.45 -11.47 8.58
C VAL A 57 16.27 -10.47 9.39
N ALA A 58 16.72 -9.38 8.76
CA ALA A 58 17.50 -8.36 9.44
C ALA A 58 16.70 -7.64 10.53
N LEU A 59 15.41 -7.41 10.30
CA LEU A 59 14.51 -6.83 11.29
C LEU A 59 14.24 -7.76 12.47
N ILE A 60 13.99 -9.04 12.22
CA ILE A 60 13.86 -10.05 13.27
C ILE A 60 15.14 -10.08 14.11
N TRP A 61 16.31 -10.13 13.45
CA TRP A 61 17.60 -10.09 14.14
C TRP A 61 17.76 -8.83 14.99
N ALA A 62 17.52 -7.64 14.45
CA ALA A 62 17.64 -6.38 15.21
C ALA A 62 16.72 -6.33 16.43
N VAL A 63 15.50 -6.84 16.31
CA VAL A 63 14.55 -6.85 17.43
C VAL A 63 14.94 -7.89 18.48
N LEU A 64 15.40 -9.08 18.06
CA LEU A 64 15.89 -10.10 18.99
C LEU A 64 17.16 -9.67 19.70
N GLU A 65 18.11 -9.05 19.00
CA GLU A 65 19.30 -8.45 19.63
C GLU A 65 18.93 -7.28 20.54
N GLY A 66 17.91 -6.48 20.19
CA GLY A 66 17.38 -5.46 21.08
C GLY A 66 16.78 -6.06 22.36
N ALA A 67 16.14 -7.22 22.24
CA ALA A 67 15.48 -7.93 23.33
C ALA A 67 16.41 -8.79 24.19
N VAL A 68 17.52 -9.27 23.62
CA VAL A 68 18.45 -10.22 24.26
C VAL A 68 19.85 -9.62 24.43
N GLY A 69 20.36 -8.88 23.45
CA GLY A 69 21.74 -8.40 23.35
C GLY A 69 22.07 -7.10 24.10
N ALA A 70 21.16 -6.59 24.94
CA ALA A 70 21.49 -5.51 25.86
C ALA A 70 22.74 -5.92 26.67
N PRO A 71 23.85 -5.14 26.63
CA PRO A 71 25.10 -5.57 27.24
C PRO A 71 24.82 -5.94 28.68
N ALA A 72 25.10 -7.19 29.02
CA ALA A 72 25.03 -7.72 30.37
C ALA A 72 25.78 -6.73 31.25
N HIS A 73 25.04 -5.83 31.90
CA HIS A 73 25.64 -4.86 32.78
C HIS A 73 26.27 -5.71 33.87
N ARG A 74 27.61 -5.62 33.96
CA ARG A 74 28.52 -6.37 34.84
C ARG A 74 27.77 -7.21 35.86
N ILE A 75 27.97 -8.53 35.78
CA ILE A 75 27.81 -9.40 36.94
C ILE A 75 28.48 -8.66 38.09
N ASP A 76 27.67 -8.17 39.03
CA ASP A 76 28.13 -7.65 40.31
C ASP A 76 29.16 -8.67 40.84
N ALA A 77 30.28 -8.21 41.39
CA ALA A 77 31.31 -9.07 41.99
C ALA A 77 30.77 -10.12 42.97
N LYS A 78 29.50 -9.99 43.42
CA LYS A 78 28.73 -10.95 44.22
C LYS A 78 28.05 -12.08 43.43
N GLY A 79 28.21 -12.19 42.11
CA GLY A 79 27.69 -13.32 41.33
C GLY A 79 26.17 -13.35 41.15
N ASN A 80 25.48 -12.23 41.40
CA ASN A 80 24.05 -12.13 41.14
C ASN A 80 23.81 -12.08 39.62
N ALA A 81 23.48 -13.23 39.04
CA ALA A 81 22.94 -13.33 37.68
C ALA A 81 21.52 -12.72 37.62
N GLY A 82 21.42 -11.41 37.86
CA GLY A 82 20.23 -10.60 37.54
C GLY A 82 20.14 -10.45 36.03
N THR A 83 19.81 -11.56 35.39
CA THR A 83 19.89 -11.88 33.97
C THR A 83 18.94 -11.00 33.16
N LEU A 84 19.44 -10.45 32.05
CA LEU A 84 18.83 -9.99 30.78
C LEU A 84 17.31 -9.68 30.68
N ILE A 85 16.47 -10.44 31.38
CA ILE A 85 15.00 -10.39 31.40
C ILE A 85 14.47 -9.27 32.31
N THR A 86 15.30 -8.67 33.17
CA THR A 86 14.85 -7.79 34.27
C THR A 86 14.76 -6.30 33.94
N HIS A 87 15.27 -5.83 32.80
CA HIS A 87 15.28 -4.41 32.45
C HIS A 87 14.51 -4.11 31.15
N PRO A 88 13.17 -4.07 31.19
CA PRO A 88 12.33 -3.83 30.01
C PRO A 88 12.63 -2.50 29.30
N LEU A 89 13.21 -1.53 30.01
CA LEU A 89 13.64 -0.25 29.44
C LEU A 89 14.82 -0.37 28.50
N VAL A 90 15.79 -1.20 28.87
CA VAL A 90 16.96 -1.43 28.02
C VAL A 90 16.50 -2.19 26.78
N VAL A 91 15.61 -3.17 26.94
CA VAL A 91 14.97 -3.88 25.81
C VAL A 91 14.24 -2.91 24.89
N ALA A 92 13.32 -2.10 25.40
CA ALA A 92 12.53 -1.18 24.58
C ALA A 92 13.42 -0.17 23.84
N ARG A 93 14.42 0.41 24.52
CA ARG A 93 15.37 1.36 23.92
C ARG A 93 16.24 0.72 22.85
N SER A 94 16.89 -0.40 23.17
CA SER A 94 17.78 -1.11 22.23
C SER A 94 17.01 -1.60 21.01
N THR A 95 15.82 -2.16 21.23
CA THR A 95 14.92 -2.59 20.16
C THR A 95 14.52 -1.42 19.27
N ALA A 96 14.12 -0.27 19.84
CA ALA A 96 13.75 0.91 19.06
C ALA A 96 14.91 1.40 18.17
N ILE A 97 16.12 1.48 18.71
CA ILE A 97 17.31 1.97 17.99
C ILE A 97 17.70 0.98 16.88
N LEU A 98 17.83 -0.30 17.20
CA LEU A 98 18.25 -1.33 16.25
C LEU A 98 17.20 -1.48 15.13
N HIS A 99 15.92 -1.54 15.48
CA HIS A 99 14.84 -1.63 14.51
C HIS A 99 14.81 -0.43 13.55
N ALA A 100 14.86 0.80 14.09
CA ALA A 100 14.86 2.00 13.27
C ALA A 100 16.11 2.08 12.39
N GLY A 101 17.28 1.73 12.91
CA GLY A 101 18.53 1.69 12.17
C GLY A 101 18.49 0.71 10.99
N VAL A 102 18.08 -0.54 11.23
CA VAL A 102 17.94 -1.54 10.17
C VAL A 102 16.90 -1.10 9.14
N CYS A 103 15.76 -0.55 9.57
CA CYS A 103 14.76 0.02 8.66
C CYS A 103 15.37 1.04 7.70
N VAL A 104 16.09 2.02 8.23
CA VAL A 104 16.69 3.09 7.41
C VAL A 104 17.72 2.52 6.44
N VAL A 105 18.65 1.68 6.93
CA VAL A 105 19.73 1.10 6.11
C VAL A 105 19.14 0.26 4.98
N PHE A 106 18.23 -0.65 5.27
CA PHE A 106 17.63 -1.50 4.24
C PHE A 106 16.81 -0.72 3.22
N HIS A 107 16.06 0.29 3.66
CA HIS A 107 15.31 1.10 2.70
C HIS A 107 16.21 1.96 1.80
N ILE A 108 17.38 2.41 2.30
CA ILE A 108 18.39 3.07 1.47
C ILE A 108 18.98 2.09 0.46
N LEU A 109 19.36 0.88 0.89
CA LEU A 109 19.99 -0.13 0.05
C LEU A 109 19.03 -0.67 -1.03
N ALA A 110 17.80 -1.01 -0.63
CA ALA A 110 16.77 -1.52 -1.52
C ALA A 110 15.97 -0.41 -2.22
N ARG A 111 16.41 0.86 -2.18
CA ARG A 111 15.69 1.99 -2.77
C ARG A 111 15.30 1.76 -4.23
N ARG A 112 16.20 1.18 -5.05
CA ARG A 112 15.96 0.88 -6.47
C ARG A 112 14.89 -0.20 -6.67
N VAL A 113 14.92 -1.22 -5.81
CA VAL A 113 13.94 -2.31 -5.79
C VAL A 113 12.58 -1.76 -5.43
N TRP A 114 12.52 -0.88 -4.42
CA TRP A 114 11.28 -0.26 -3.97
C TRP A 114 10.73 0.80 -4.94
N SER A 115 11.58 1.46 -5.73
CA SER A 115 11.13 2.36 -6.80
C SER A 115 10.57 1.61 -8.01
N GLY A 116 10.71 0.28 -8.06
CA GLY A 116 10.31 -0.50 -9.23
C GLY A 116 11.24 -0.27 -10.42
N ASP A 117 12.44 0.26 -10.19
CA ASP A 117 13.47 0.46 -11.23
C ASP A 117 14.16 -0.84 -11.64
N ASP A 118 13.79 -1.97 -11.04
CA ASP A 118 14.33 -3.31 -11.31
C ASP A 118 13.79 -3.94 -12.61
N HIS A 119 12.94 -3.24 -13.37
CA HIS A 119 12.50 -3.69 -14.68
C HIS A 119 13.63 -3.55 -15.70
N ASP A 120 14.01 -4.68 -16.31
CA ASP A 120 15.03 -4.72 -17.38
C ASP A 120 14.62 -3.88 -18.62
N ASP A 121 13.32 -3.57 -18.76
CA ASP A 121 12.75 -2.76 -19.84
C ASP A 121 12.39 -1.34 -19.35
N PRO A 122 13.04 -0.29 -19.86
CA PRO A 122 12.80 1.09 -19.45
C PRO A 122 11.38 1.60 -19.80
N THR A 123 10.66 0.94 -20.72
CA THR A 123 9.29 1.30 -21.10
C THR A 123 8.25 0.85 -20.07
N LYS A 124 8.61 -0.08 -19.17
CA LYS A 124 7.75 -0.56 -18.07
C LYS A 124 7.89 0.24 -16.77
N ARG A 125 8.69 1.33 -16.79
CA ARG A 125 8.99 2.24 -15.65
C ARG A 125 7.80 3.09 -15.18
N VAL A 126 6.58 2.80 -15.61
CA VAL A 126 5.50 3.78 -15.59
C VAL A 126 4.35 3.31 -14.72
N GLY A 127 4.38 3.69 -13.45
CA GLY A 127 3.18 3.87 -12.64
C GLY A 127 2.95 5.37 -12.45
N PRO A 128 1.77 5.93 -12.80
CA PRO A 128 1.53 7.38 -12.76
C PRO A 128 1.61 8.02 -11.36
N HIS A 129 1.63 7.23 -10.28
CA HIS A 129 1.73 7.69 -8.89
C HIS A 129 2.77 6.90 -8.07
N LEU A 130 4.02 6.85 -8.52
CA LEU A 130 5.12 6.60 -7.60
C LEU A 130 5.29 7.87 -6.74
N PRO A 131 5.00 7.83 -5.41
CA PRO A 131 5.29 8.98 -4.56
C PRO A 131 6.79 9.28 -4.70
N ALA A 132 7.11 10.57 -4.85
CA ALA A 132 8.50 11.00 -4.97
C ALA A 132 9.23 10.61 -3.68
N ARG A 133 9.98 9.50 -3.73
CA ARG A 133 10.69 8.98 -2.57
C ARG A 133 11.82 9.94 -2.22
N CYS A 134 11.94 10.21 -0.93
CA CYS A 134 13.02 11.03 -0.42
C CYS A 134 14.39 10.39 -0.70
N GLY A 135 15.41 11.21 -0.94
CA GLY A 135 16.79 10.72 -1.03
C GLY A 135 17.26 10.13 0.31
N PRO A 136 18.44 9.47 0.37
CA PRO A 136 18.91 8.80 1.58
C PRO A 136 18.92 9.70 2.82
N LEU A 137 19.38 10.95 2.66
CA LEU A 137 19.33 11.95 3.72
C LEU A 137 17.90 12.26 4.17
N GLY A 138 16.97 12.38 3.23
CA GLY A 138 15.57 12.61 3.54
C GLY A 138 14.93 11.42 4.26
N MET A 139 15.35 10.18 3.96
CA MET A 139 14.88 8.98 4.66
C MET A 139 15.36 8.96 6.11
N ILE A 140 16.61 9.37 6.36
CA ILE A 140 17.17 9.51 7.72
C ILE A 140 16.41 10.60 8.50
N VAL A 141 16.17 11.76 7.87
CA VAL A 141 15.42 12.85 8.53
C VAL A 141 13.99 12.41 8.83
N ASN A 142 13.32 11.79 7.87
CA ASN A 142 11.95 11.30 8.05
C ASN A 142 11.85 10.22 9.12
N SER A 143 12.83 9.31 9.24
CA SER A 143 12.82 8.29 10.29
C SER A 143 13.04 8.88 11.68
N VAL A 144 13.93 9.86 11.83
CA VAL A 144 14.13 10.58 13.10
C VAL A 144 12.85 11.32 13.51
N LEU A 145 12.22 12.02 12.56
CA LEU A 145 10.95 12.70 12.81
C LEU A 145 9.82 11.71 13.15
N ALA A 146 9.77 10.56 12.46
CA ALA A 146 8.81 9.50 12.74
C ALA A 146 8.99 8.93 14.15
N VAL A 147 10.22 8.61 14.56
CA VAL A 147 10.50 8.16 15.93
C VAL A 147 10.06 9.23 16.93
N ALA A 148 10.50 10.47 16.76
CA ALA A 148 10.22 11.56 17.70
C ALA A 148 8.71 11.83 17.84
N PHE A 149 8.02 12.06 16.72
CA PHE A 149 6.59 12.36 16.73
C PHE A 149 5.77 11.15 17.18
N GLY A 150 6.06 9.97 16.66
CA GLY A 150 5.35 8.75 17.06
C GLY A 150 5.56 8.43 18.54
N THR A 151 6.73 8.74 19.10
CA THR A 151 6.98 8.61 20.55
C THR A 151 6.07 9.53 21.34
N VAL A 152 5.94 10.80 20.94
CA VAL A 152 5.02 11.74 21.59
C VAL A 152 3.57 11.27 21.45
N PHE A 153 3.17 10.90 20.24
CA PHE A 153 1.82 10.41 19.94
C PHE A 153 1.44 9.18 20.80
N TYR A 154 2.28 8.14 20.80
CA TYR A 154 2.01 6.95 21.59
C TYR A 154 2.14 7.20 23.09
N SER A 155 3.02 8.09 23.54
CA SER A 155 3.09 8.47 24.96
C SER A 155 1.79 9.12 25.42
N VAL A 156 1.25 10.06 24.63
CA VAL A 156 -0.05 10.70 24.91
C VAL A 156 -1.17 9.66 24.89
N LEU A 157 -1.16 8.73 23.94
CA LEU A 157 -2.16 7.67 23.83
C LEU A 157 -2.10 6.71 25.02
N PHE A 158 -0.92 6.27 25.45
CA PHE A 158 -0.75 5.42 26.62
C PHE A 158 -1.19 6.11 27.91
N CYS A 159 -0.92 7.41 28.04
CA CYS A 159 -1.49 8.22 29.11
C CYS A 159 -3.03 8.25 28.99
N ALA A 160 -3.60 8.67 27.86
CA ALA A 160 -5.04 8.87 27.70
C ALA A 160 -5.90 7.63 28.00
N PHE A 161 -5.42 6.43 27.67
CA PHE A 161 -6.16 5.18 27.86
C PHE A 161 -5.94 4.51 29.22
N ASN A 162 -5.46 5.23 30.24
CA ASN A 162 -5.24 4.68 31.57
C ASN A 162 -4.41 3.39 31.54
N TYR A 163 -3.25 3.43 30.89
CA TYR A 163 -2.23 2.41 31.11
C TYR A 163 -1.70 2.61 32.55
N THR A 164 -2.40 2.00 33.49
CA THR A 164 -2.49 2.37 34.92
C THR A 164 -1.16 2.33 35.67
N SER A 165 -0.12 1.68 35.16
CA SER A 165 1.20 1.63 35.80
C SER A 165 2.20 2.69 35.29
N LEU A 166 1.90 3.39 34.20
CA LEU A 166 2.87 4.19 33.43
C LEU A 166 2.78 5.70 33.63
N PHE A 167 1.67 6.22 34.16
CA PHE A 167 1.51 7.65 34.45
C PHE A 167 2.54 8.20 35.44
N HIS A 168 2.94 7.39 36.42
CA HIS A 168 3.95 7.74 37.41
C HIS A 168 5.39 7.51 36.91
N ARG A 169 5.54 7.01 35.68
CA ARG A 169 6.78 6.51 35.08
C ARG A 169 6.97 7.05 33.65
N PRO A 170 7.08 8.38 33.47
CA PRO A 170 7.04 9.01 32.15
C PRO A 170 8.21 8.61 31.24
N ILE A 171 9.39 8.37 31.80
CA ILE A 171 10.58 7.95 31.04
C ILE A 171 10.37 6.54 30.48
N GLU A 172 9.83 5.66 31.31
CA GLU A 172 9.52 4.30 30.94
C GLU A 172 8.48 4.24 29.82
N THR A 173 7.43 5.04 29.94
CA THR A 173 6.40 5.23 28.90
C THR A 173 7.00 5.70 27.58
N MET A 174 7.90 6.68 27.62
CA MET A 174 8.56 7.20 26.43
C MET A 174 9.40 6.13 25.71
N HIS A 175 10.08 5.24 26.44
CA HIS A 175 10.85 4.16 25.81
C HIS A 175 9.95 3.13 25.10
N VAL A 176 8.81 2.77 25.70
CA VAL A 176 7.83 1.89 25.04
C VAL A 176 7.26 2.56 23.80
N ALA A 177 6.88 3.83 23.95
CA ALA A 177 6.34 4.63 22.86
C ALA A 177 7.33 4.78 21.71
N ALA A 178 8.63 4.93 22.01
CA ALA A 178 9.69 4.95 21.02
C ALA A 178 9.84 3.60 20.30
N MET A 179 9.71 2.48 21.02
CA MET A 179 9.72 1.15 20.40
C MET A 179 8.54 0.96 19.46
N VAL A 180 7.31 1.24 19.90
CA VAL A 180 6.10 1.10 19.06
C VAL A 180 6.11 2.09 17.89
N SER A 181 6.63 3.30 18.11
CA SER A 181 6.91 4.27 17.05
C SER A 181 7.87 3.71 16.01
N SER A 182 8.94 3.04 16.45
CA SER A 182 9.90 2.41 15.54
C SER A 182 9.24 1.32 14.67
N PHE A 183 8.33 0.52 15.23
CA PHE A 183 7.63 -0.55 14.49
C PHE A 183 6.63 0.02 13.49
N GLY A 184 5.81 0.97 13.93
CA GLY A 184 4.68 1.45 13.12
C GLY A 184 5.03 2.58 12.16
N TRP A 185 5.81 3.56 12.60
CA TRP A 185 5.96 4.82 11.88
C TRP A 185 7.23 4.88 11.03
N VAL A 186 8.34 4.28 11.48
CA VAL A 186 9.61 4.37 10.76
C VAL A 186 9.56 3.74 9.36
N PRO A 187 9.03 2.51 9.16
CA PRO A 187 8.97 1.94 7.81
C PRO A 187 8.12 2.79 6.87
N GLY A 188 6.96 3.27 7.33
CA GLY A 188 6.09 4.19 6.58
C GLY A 188 6.79 5.48 6.20
N ALA A 189 7.54 6.07 7.13
CA ALA A 189 8.27 7.32 6.88
C ALA A 189 9.45 7.13 5.90
N CYS A 190 10.10 5.97 5.90
CA CYS A 190 11.11 5.62 4.91
C CYS A 190 10.50 5.38 3.51
N LEU A 191 9.30 4.80 3.43
CA LEU A 191 8.63 4.50 2.16
C LEU A 191 7.94 5.71 1.52
N TYR A 192 7.18 6.45 2.34
CA TYR A 192 6.22 7.47 1.90
C TYR A 192 6.54 8.89 2.38
N GLY A 193 7.57 9.02 3.21
CA GLY A 193 7.89 10.28 3.88
C GLY A 193 7.07 10.48 5.17
N PHE A 194 7.53 11.43 5.98
CA PHE A 194 6.86 11.80 7.22
C PHE A 194 5.88 12.96 6.96
N PRO A 195 4.58 12.81 7.24
CA PRO A 195 3.64 13.93 7.16
C PRO A 195 3.92 14.92 8.30
N PRO A 196 4.10 16.25 8.09
CA PRO A 196 3.97 17.05 6.85
C PRO A 196 5.31 17.51 6.23
N THR A 197 6.45 16.99 6.66
CA THR A 197 7.77 17.65 6.47
C THR A 197 8.50 17.36 5.17
N SER A 198 8.03 16.47 4.29
CA SER A 198 8.74 16.15 3.04
C SER A 198 8.18 16.83 1.78
N GLY A 199 7.31 17.83 1.93
CA GLY A 199 7.07 18.82 0.90
C GLY A 199 7.95 20.02 1.19
N ARG A 200 8.98 20.25 0.38
CA ARG A 200 9.57 21.60 0.26
C ARG A 200 8.39 22.54 0.01
N TRP A 201 7.98 23.33 1.00
CA TRP A 201 6.92 24.35 0.92
C TRP A 201 7.35 25.46 -0.06
N ARG A 202 7.65 25.10 -1.31
CA ARG A 202 7.95 26.07 -2.35
C ARG A 202 6.61 26.59 -2.83
N ARG A 203 6.30 27.77 -2.33
CA ARG A 203 5.21 28.68 -2.67
C ARG A 203 5.09 28.86 -4.20
N SER A 204 4.45 27.90 -4.86
CA SER A 204 3.96 28.00 -6.24
C SER A 204 2.89 26.93 -6.37
N GLY A 205 1.63 27.36 -6.56
CA GLY A 205 0.42 26.57 -6.85
C GLY A 205 0.37 25.15 -6.30
N ALA A 206 -0.48 24.91 -5.28
CA ALA A 206 -0.80 23.62 -4.68
C ALA A 206 -0.52 22.40 -5.59
N ASP A 207 0.71 21.86 -5.51
CA ASP A 207 1.09 20.67 -6.25
C ASP A 207 0.47 19.47 -5.52
N THR A 208 -0.61 18.96 -6.09
CA THR A 208 -1.54 17.96 -5.56
C THR A 208 -0.80 16.77 -4.92
N LYS A 209 0.41 16.46 -5.40
CA LYS A 209 1.33 15.39 -4.95
C LYS A 209 1.64 15.38 -3.45
N THR A 210 1.62 16.52 -2.77
CA THR A 210 1.95 16.60 -1.32
C THR A 210 0.80 16.09 -0.43
N PHE A 211 -0.46 16.31 -0.86
CA PHE A 211 -1.66 15.81 -0.17
C PHE A 211 -1.71 14.27 -0.19
N TRP A 212 -1.25 13.67 -1.28
CA TRP A 212 -1.28 12.21 -1.47
C TRP A 212 -0.41 11.44 -0.48
N ASN A 213 0.73 11.98 -0.01
CA ASN A 213 1.60 11.25 0.93
C ASN A 213 0.91 10.92 2.27
N PHE A 214 0.03 11.79 2.78
CA PHE A 214 -0.76 11.49 3.99
C PHE A 214 -1.82 10.40 3.73
N TRP A 215 -2.40 10.40 2.54
CA TRP A 215 -3.37 9.40 2.11
C TRP A 215 -2.74 8.04 1.81
N GLU A 216 -1.46 7.98 1.42
CA GLU A 216 -0.74 6.70 1.23
C GLU A 216 -0.60 5.90 2.53
N TRP A 217 -0.36 6.57 3.66
CA TRP A 217 -0.35 5.90 4.97
C TRP A 217 -1.71 5.29 5.29
N HIS A 218 -2.79 6.03 5.02
CA HIS A 218 -4.15 5.55 5.23
C HIS A 218 -4.51 4.41 4.27
N ARG A 219 -4.06 4.49 3.02
CA ARG A 219 -4.24 3.47 2.00
C ARG A 219 -3.68 2.14 2.46
N VAL A 220 -2.44 2.13 2.94
CA VAL A 220 -1.77 0.92 3.41
C VAL A 220 -2.33 0.45 4.75
N LEU A 221 -2.46 1.33 5.75
CA LEU A 221 -2.81 0.91 7.10
C LEU A 221 -4.29 0.62 7.33
N PHE A 222 -5.20 1.26 6.58
CA PHE A 222 -6.64 1.23 6.88
C PHE A 222 -7.56 0.90 5.68
N MET A 223 -7.19 1.25 4.44
CA MET A 223 -8.08 1.09 3.27
C MET A 223 -7.75 -0.15 2.42
N GLY A 224 -7.19 -1.18 3.04
CA GLY A 224 -6.54 -2.34 2.43
C GLY A 224 -7.33 -3.22 1.45
N CYS A 225 -8.53 -2.86 1.02
CA CYS A 225 -9.38 -3.71 0.18
C CYS A 225 -9.45 -3.30 -1.30
N ASN A 226 -9.20 -2.05 -1.66
CA ASN A 226 -9.42 -1.57 -3.05
C ASN A 226 -8.19 -0.96 -3.74
N ALA A 227 -7.08 -0.81 -3.01
CA ALA A 227 -5.85 -0.29 -3.59
C ALA A 227 -4.83 -1.41 -3.82
N PRO A 228 -4.09 -1.39 -4.94
CA PRO A 228 -3.02 -2.34 -5.21
C PRO A 228 -1.93 -2.19 -4.14
N TRP A 229 -1.70 -3.27 -3.41
CA TRP A 229 -0.62 -3.35 -2.44
C TRP A 229 0.72 -3.40 -3.18
N ARG A 230 1.75 -2.75 -2.67
CA ARG A 230 3.13 -3.00 -3.10
C ARG A 230 3.74 -4.11 -2.23
N PRO A 231 4.77 -4.82 -2.70
CA PRO A 231 5.41 -5.86 -1.89
C PRO A 231 5.96 -5.33 -0.55
N ALA A 232 6.47 -4.10 -0.52
CA ALA A 232 6.87 -3.41 0.71
C ALA A 232 5.70 -3.09 1.65
N ASP A 233 4.51 -2.84 1.10
CA ASP A 233 3.34 -2.41 1.86
C ASP A 233 2.87 -3.53 2.78
N ALA A 234 2.86 -4.77 2.27
CA ALA A 234 2.50 -5.95 3.05
C ALA A 234 3.43 -6.12 4.26
N SER A 235 4.75 -5.95 4.05
CA SER A 235 5.73 -6.03 5.15
C SER A 235 5.49 -4.95 6.21
N TRP A 236 5.18 -3.73 5.80
CA TRP A 236 4.93 -2.63 6.71
C TRP A 236 3.59 -2.79 7.45
N PHE A 237 2.52 -3.17 6.75
CA PHE A 237 1.21 -3.40 7.36
C PHE A 237 1.25 -4.51 8.42
N LEU A 238 1.91 -5.64 8.11
CA LEU A 238 2.08 -6.72 9.08
C LEU A 238 2.96 -6.28 10.26
N ALA A 239 4.02 -5.50 9.99
CA ALA A 239 4.87 -4.92 11.04
C ALA A 239 4.14 -3.86 11.89
N PHE A 240 3.07 -3.25 11.40
CA PHE A 240 2.25 -2.30 12.14
C PHE A 240 1.20 -3.01 13.00
N TRP A 241 0.46 -3.95 12.43
CA TRP A 241 -0.71 -4.55 13.09
C TRP A 241 -0.39 -5.77 13.94
N LEU A 242 0.57 -6.62 13.56
CA LEU A 242 0.87 -7.81 14.36
C LEU A 242 1.53 -7.52 15.72
N PRO A 243 2.31 -6.46 15.93
CA PRO A 243 2.72 -6.07 17.29
C PRO A 243 1.51 -5.73 18.18
N ALA A 244 0.48 -5.07 17.65
CA ALA A 244 -0.73 -4.78 18.42
C ALA A 244 -1.49 -6.07 18.79
N LEU A 245 -1.62 -7.01 17.86
CA LEU A 245 -2.18 -8.34 18.13
C LEU A 245 -1.32 -9.12 19.13
N GLY A 246 0.00 -9.05 19.00
CA GLY A 246 0.95 -9.68 19.90
C GLY A 246 0.88 -9.11 21.32
N CYS A 247 0.75 -7.78 21.46
CA CYS A 247 0.43 -7.14 22.74
C CYS A 247 -0.88 -7.69 23.30
N TRP A 248 -1.94 -7.77 22.50
CA TRP A 248 -3.23 -8.28 22.95
C TRP A 248 -3.13 -9.73 23.48
N VAL A 249 -2.41 -10.61 22.79
CA VAL A 249 -2.14 -11.98 23.28
C VAL A 249 -1.25 -11.94 24.54
N GLY A 250 -0.25 -11.07 24.58
CA GLY A 250 0.61 -10.85 25.74
C GLY A 250 -0.13 -10.33 26.97
N ALA A 251 -1.38 -9.87 26.81
CA ALA A 251 -2.24 -9.45 27.93
C ALA A 251 -2.85 -10.66 28.66
N MET A 252 -3.03 -11.79 28.00
CA MET A 252 -3.64 -12.99 28.58
C MET A 252 -2.90 -13.53 29.82
N PRO A 253 -1.56 -13.63 29.84
CA PRO A 253 -0.83 -14.13 31.02
C PRO A 253 -0.70 -13.10 32.15
N ILE A 254 -1.27 -11.89 32.03
CA ILE A 254 -1.18 -10.87 33.07
C ILE A 254 -2.09 -11.29 34.24
N PRO A 255 -1.55 -11.59 35.43
CA PRO A 255 -2.39 -11.83 36.60
C PRO A 255 -3.18 -10.57 36.93
N LEU A 256 -4.42 -10.75 37.43
CA LEU A 256 -5.36 -9.67 37.75
C LEU A 256 -4.88 -8.70 38.86
N ASP A 257 -3.66 -8.90 39.38
CA ASP A 257 -3.07 -8.21 40.52
C ASP A 257 -2.22 -7.00 40.06
N TRP A 258 -2.86 -6.00 39.45
CA TRP A 258 -2.25 -4.79 38.86
C TRP A 258 -1.55 -3.84 39.85
N GLY A 259 -1.51 -4.17 41.15
CA GLY A 259 -0.99 -3.32 42.23
C GLY A 259 0.36 -3.76 42.82
N ARG A 260 1.01 -4.80 42.29
CA ARG A 260 2.25 -5.33 42.89
C ARG A 260 3.49 -4.58 42.40
N ALA A 261 4.38 -4.23 43.34
CA ALA A 261 5.63 -3.52 43.06
C ALA A 261 6.60 -4.28 42.13
N TRP A 262 6.45 -5.61 41.96
CA TRP A 262 7.24 -6.43 41.03
C TRP A 262 6.69 -6.41 39.59
N GLN A 263 5.49 -5.86 39.37
CA GLN A 263 4.85 -5.73 38.06
C GLN A 263 4.63 -4.25 37.66
N PRO A 264 5.63 -3.36 37.78
CA PRO A 264 5.47 -1.94 37.42
C PRO A 264 5.34 -1.75 35.90
N TYR A 265 5.69 -2.78 35.13
CA TYR A 265 5.78 -2.74 33.68
C TYR A 265 5.23 -4.03 33.09
N PRO A 266 4.38 -3.97 32.05
CA PRO A 266 3.79 -5.18 31.48
C PRO A 266 4.78 -5.85 30.52
N ILE A 267 5.70 -6.59 31.11
CA ILE A 267 6.77 -7.34 30.41
C ILE A 267 6.17 -8.25 29.33
N THR A 268 5.06 -8.91 29.62
CA THR A 268 4.38 -9.81 28.68
C THR A 268 3.81 -9.07 27.46
N LEU A 269 3.36 -7.82 27.61
CA LEU A 269 2.90 -6.99 26.50
C LEU A 269 4.08 -6.56 25.62
N LEU A 270 5.21 -6.20 26.22
CA LEU A 270 6.42 -5.83 25.49
C LEU A 270 6.94 -7.00 24.64
N TYR A 271 7.11 -8.17 25.25
CA TYR A 271 7.54 -9.36 24.52
C TYR A 271 6.46 -9.85 23.54
N GLY A 272 5.18 -9.66 23.85
CA GLY A 272 4.07 -9.87 22.93
C GLY A 272 4.20 -8.99 21.68
N ALA A 273 4.49 -7.70 21.84
CA ALA A 273 4.72 -6.76 20.74
C ALA A 273 5.89 -7.20 19.87
N VAL A 274 7.01 -7.57 20.49
CA VAL A 274 8.22 -8.08 19.83
C VAL A 274 7.91 -9.37 19.06
N GLY A 275 7.22 -10.33 19.68
CA GLY A 275 6.82 -11.58 19.04
C GLY A 275 5.88 -11.34 17.87
N GLY A 276 4.91 -10.43 18.03
CA GLY A 276 3.99 -10.01 16.99
C GLY A 276 4.71 -9.36 15.80
N MET A 277 5.68 -8.48 16.07
CA MET A 277 6.55 -7.90 15.05
C MET A 277 7.28 -9.00 14.26
N CYS A 278 7.95 -9.92 14.96
CA CYS A 278 8.69 -11.02 14.33
C CYS A 278 7.77 -11.90 13.48
N LEU A 279 6.59 -12.26 14.00
CA LEU A 279 5.59 -13.03 13.26
C LEU A 279 5.14 -12.29 12.01
N GLY A 280 4.93 -10.97 12.10
CA GLY A 280 4.55 -10.14 10.95
C GLY A 280 5.58 -10.20 9.83
N GLN A 281 6.86 -10.17 10.19
CA GLN A 281 7.96 -10.28 9.23
C GLN A 281 8.10 -11.68 8.63
N VAL A 282 7.88 -12.74 9.43
CA VAL A 282 7.85 -14.11 8.91
C VAL A 282 6.73 -14.29 7.89
N VAL A 283 5.53 -13.80 8.20
CA VAL A 283 4.37 -13.86 7.30
C VAL A 283 4.64 -13.05 6.04
N ALA A 284 5.22 -11.84 6.15
CA ALA A 284 5.56 -11.01 5.01
C ALA A 284 6.59 -11.67 4.07
N ALA A 285 7.64 -12.26 4.63
CA ALA A 285 8.66 -12.98 3.86
C ALA A 285 8.10 -14.22 3.17
N GLY A 286 7.33 -15.04 3.90
CA GLY A 286 6.68 -16.22 3.36
C GLY A 286 5.70 -15.88 2.24
N TRP A 287 4.92 -14.81 2.45
CA TRP A 287 3.99 -14.28 1.46
C TRP A 287 4.71 -13.78 0.20
N ALA A 288 5.81 -13.04 0.33
CA ALA A 288 6.61 -12.56 -0.80
C ALA A 288 7.21 -13.72 -1.63
N VAL A 289 7.72 -14.76 -0.96
CA VAL A 289 8.25 -15.97 -1.63
C VAL A 289 7.12 -16.75 -2.32
N ALA A 290 5.97 -16.91 -1.66
CA ALA A 290 4.83 -17.59 -2.25
C ALA A 290 4.34 -16.89 -3.53
N LYS A 291 4.29 -15.55 -3.51
CA LYS A 291 3.89 -14.74 -4.67
C LYS A 291 4.90 -14.76 -5.80
N TRP A 292 6.19 -14.69 -5.48
CA TRP A 292 7.22 -14.88 -6.50
C TRP A 292 7.11 -16.26 -7.16
N ARG A 293 6.86 -17.32 -6.38
CA ARG A 293 6.71 -18.68 -6.92
C ARG A 293 5.43 -18.89 -7.72
N SER A 294 4.34 -18.22 -7.36
CA SER A 294 3.06 -18.40 -8.04
C SER A 294 2.95 -17.59 -9.33
N ASP A 295 3.93 -16.72 -9.63
CA ASP A 295 3.90 -15.78 -10.76
C ASP A 295 2.65 -14.89 -10.80
N ASP A 296 1.91 -14.80 -9.68
CA ASP A 296 0.67 -14.02 -9.58
C ASP A 296 0.99 -12.56 -9.18
N GLY A 297 0.59 -11.60 -10.01
CA GLY A 297 0.70 -10.16 -9.74
C GLY A 297 -0.25 -9.61 -8.66
N CYS A 298 -1.15 -10.43 -8.11
CA CYS A 298 -2.09 -9.98 -7.08
C CYS A 298 -1.43 -9.91 -5.71
N VAL A 299 -1.11 -8.71 -5.23
CA VAL A 299 -0.36 -8.49 -3.97
C VAL A 299 -1.23 -8.68 -2.70
N LEU A 300 -2.56 -8.85 -2.77
CA LEU A 300 -3.42 -9.26 -1.62
C LEU A 300 -4.92 -9.38 -1.99
N GLY A 301 -5.31 -9.00 -3.21
CA GLY A 301 -6.72 -9.07 -3.63
C GLY A 301 -7.24 -10.50 -3.74
N PHE A 302 -8.42 -10.75 -3.17
CA PHE A 302 -9.24 -11.95 -3.36
C PHE A 302 -9.74 -12.17 -4.80
N GLY A 303 -9.21 -11.43 -5.79
CA GLY A 303 -9.44 -11.64 -7.21
C GLY A 303 -8.12 -11.95 -7.90
N GLY A 304 -7.89 -13.21 -8.22
CA GLY A 304 -6.69 -13.64 -8.92
C GLY A 304 -6.60 -13.07 -10.34
N GLU A 305 -5.37 -12.80 -10.80
CA GLU A 305 -5.03 -12.44 -12.18
C GLU A 305 -5.64 -13.42 -13.20
N THR A 306 -5.85 -14.68 -12.83
CA THR A 306 -6.50 -15.69 -13.67
C THR A 306 -7.95 -15.33 -14.01
N ASN A 307 -8.72 -14.90 -13.01
CA ASN A 307 -10.11 -14.47 -13.17
C ASN A 307 -10.19 -13.18 -13.99
N GLU A 308 -9.23 -12.27 -13.80
CA GLU A 308 -9.15 -11.01 -14.57
C GLU A 308 -8.65 -11.21 -16.00
N ARG A 309 -7.76 -12.18 -16.24
CA ARG A 309 -7.32 -12.55 -17.60
C ARG A 309 -8.48 -13.15 -18.37
N GLU A 310 -9.24 -14.06 -17.77
CA GLU A 310 -10.46 -14.59 -18.36
C GLU A 310 -11.51 -13.50 -18.64
N LYS A 311 -11.72 -12.57 -17.69
CA LYS A 311 -12.62 -11.42 -17.91
C LYS A 311 -12.13 -10.51 -19.04
N ARG A 312 -10.82 -10.28 -19.17
CA ARG A 312 -10.23 -9.52 -20.28
C ARG A 312 -10.46 -10.22 -21.61
N THR A 313 -10.22 -11.53 -21.69
CA THR A 313 -10.45 -12.27 -22.94
C THR A 313 -11.91 -12.19 -23.35
N ARG A 314 -12.83 -12.35 -22.39
CA ARG A 314 -14.27 -12.16 -22.61
C ARG A 314 -14.62 -10.75 -23.08
N TRP A 315 -14.09 -9.72 -22.43
CA TRP A 315 -14.34 -8.33 -22.84
C TRP A 315 -13.81 -8.03 -24.26
N ILE A 316 -12.62 -8.52 -24.61
CA ILE A 316 -12.07 -8.36 -25.97
C ILE A 316 -12.95 -9.08 -27.00
N GLU A 317 -13.44 -10.28 -26.66
CA GLU A 317 -14.38 -11.03 -27.52
C GLU A 317 -15.71 -10.30 -27.68
N GLU A 318 -16.25 -9.71 -26.60
CA GLU A 318 -17.47 -8.88 -26.63
C GLU A 318 -17.28 -7.64 -27.50
N VAL A 319 -16.20 -6.88 -27.32
CA VAL A 319 -15.91 -5.69 -28.15
C VAL A 319 -15.77 -6.07 -29.62
N ARG A 320 -15.08 -7.17 -29.94
CA ARG A 320 -14.97 -7.66 -31.33
C ARG A 320 -16.32 -8.08 -31.90
N ALA A 321 -17.20 -8.68 -31.08
CA ALA A 321 -18.54 -9.06 -31.50
C ALA A 321 -19.41 -7.81 -31.79
N ASP A 322 -19.34 -6.80 -30.92
CA ASP A 322 -20.04 -5.53 -31.09
C ASP A 322 -19.55 -4.76 -32.34
N GLU A 323 -18.23 -4.71 -32.57
CA GLU A 323 -17.64 -4.13 -33.78
C GLU A 323 -18.13 -4.86 -35.04
N ALA A 324 -18.14 -6.20 -35.02
CA ALA A 324 -18.66 -6.99 -36.13
C ALA A 324 -20.16 -6.75 -36.36
N GLU A 325 -20.96 -6.61 -35.30
CA GLU A 325 -22.37 -6.30 -35.41
C GLU A 325 -22.60 -4.88 -35.97
N MET A 326 -21.82 -3.89 -35.53
CA MET A 326 -21.88 -2.53 -36.05
C MET A 326 -21.55 -2.48 -37.54
N LEU A 327 -20.51 -3.20 -37.99
CA LEU A 327 -20.17 -3.32 -39.40
C LEU A 327 -21.29 -3.99 -40.22
N ALA A 328 -21.90 -5.04 -39.67
CA ALA A 328 -23.03 -5.72 -40.31
C ALA A 328 -24.27 -4.80 -40.43
N ARG A 329 -24.55 -4.01 -39.39
CA ARG A 329 -25.62 -2.98 -39.40
C ARG A 329 -25.33 -1.90 -40.44
N ALA A 330 -24.09 -1.41 -40.52
CA ALA A 330 -23.68 -0.43 -41.52
C ALA A 330 -23.88 -0.94 -42.95
N LYS A 331 -23.50 -2.20 -43.23
CA LYS A 331 -23.71 -2.83 -44.55
C LYS A 331 -25.19 -2.95 -44.90
N ARG A 332 -26.04 -3.38 -43.96
CA ARG A 332 -27.51 -3.44 -44.18
C ARG A 332 -28.10 -2.06 -44.47
N ASN A 333 -27.65 -1.02 -43.75
CA ASN A 333 -28.10 0.34 -43.98
C ASN A 333 -27.66 0.88 -45.35
N ASP A 334 -26.44 0.58 -45.79
CA ASP A 334 -25.97 0.94 -47.13
C ASP A 334 -26.78 0.22 -48.24
N GLU A 335 -27.05 -1.08 -48.08
CA GLU A 335 -27.91 -1.82 -49.00
C GLU A 335 -29.33 -1.26 -49.06
N TYR A 336 -29.91 -0.91 -47.90
CA TYR A 336 -31.22 -0.26 -47.82
C TYR A 336 -31.20 1.11 -48.52
N GLY A 337 -30.14 1.90 -48.31
CA GLY A 337 -29.91 3.17 -48.98
C GLY A 337 -29.81 3.02 -50.50
N LYS A 338 -29.11 2.00 -50.98
CA LYS A 338 -29.01 1.67 -52.41
C LYS A 338 -30.36 1.25 -53.02
N ARG A 339 -31.13 0.40 -52.33
CA ARG A 339 -32.48 -0.01 -52.76
C ARG A 339 -33.41 1.19 -52.87
N ARG A 340 -33.46 2.04 -51.84
CA ARG A 340 -34.28 3.26 -51.83
C ARG A 340 -33.91 4.22 -52.97
N ARG A 341 -32.61 4.42 -53.24
CA ARG A 341 -32.15 5.24 -54.38
C ARG A 341 -32.55 4.63 -55.73
N LYS A 342 -32.56 3.30 -55.85
CA LYS A 342 -33.00 2.61 -57.07
C LYS A 342 -34.51 2.77 -57.28
N GLU A 343 -35.32 2.54 -56.24
CA GLU A 343 -36.76 2.74 -56.26
C GLU A 343 -37.13 4.19 -56.59
N GLU A 344 -36.42 5.17 -56.03
CA GLU A 344 -36.64 6.58 -56.34
C GLU A 344 -36.30 6.93 -57.80
N ARG A 345 -35.22 6.35 -58.35
CA ARG A 345 -34.88 6.50 -59.78
C ARG A 345 -35.93 5.87 -60.69
N GLU A 346 -36.44 4.69 -60.33
CA GLU A 346 -37.51 4.03 -61.08
C GLU A 346 -38.82 4.83 -61.01
N ARG A 347 -39.16 5.39 -59.85
CA ARG A 347 -40.33 6.28 -59.70
C ARG A 347 -40.22 7.52 -60.58
N ARG A 348 -39.08 8.23 -60.53
CA ARG A 348 -38.83 9.41 -61.39
C ARG A 348 -38.85 9.08 -62.88
N ARG A 349 -38.46 7.86 -63.25
CA ARG A 349 -38.55 7.40 -64.65
C ARG A 349 -40.00 7.19 -65.07
N ARG A 350 -40.83 6.59 -64.22
CA ARG A 350 -42.27 6.42 -64.48
C ARG A 350 -42.99 7.77 -64.57
N GLU A 351 -42.69 8.70 -63.66
CA GLU A 351 -43.25 10.07 -63.68
C GLU A 351 -42.94 10.75 -65.03
N ARG A 352 -41.70 10.66 -65.54
CA ARG A 352 -41.34 11.20 -66.88
C ARG A 352 -42.05 10.50 -68.04
N GLU A 353 -42.17 9.17 -67.98
CA GLU A 353 -42.87 8.38 -69.00
C GLU A 353 -44.40 8.64 -68.99
N GLU A 354 -44.95 9.15 -67.88
CA GLU A 354 -46.34 9.61 -67.77
C GLU A 354 -46.49 11.04 -68.31
N GLU A 355 -45.58 11.96 -67.95
CA GLU A 355 -45.54 13.34 -68.50
C GLU A 355 -45.41 13.32 -70.04
N GLU A 356 -44.52 12.49 -70.61
CA GLU A 356 -44.36 12.33 -72.07
C GLU A 356 -45.59 11.74 -72.79
N LYS A 357 -46.55 11.13 -72.06
CA LYS A 357 -47.80 10.62 -72.65
C LYS A 357 -48.94 11.64 -72.57
N GLU A 358 -48.84 12.63 -71.69
CA GLU A 358 -49.84 13.68 -71.52
C GLU A 358 -49.61 14.85 -72.51
N ASP A 359 -48.37 15.07 -72.96
CA ASP A 359 -48.00 15.97 -74.07
C ASP A 359 -48.23 15.33 -75.45
#